data_AF-A0A5D3JB76-F1
#
_entry.id   AF-A0A5D3JB76-F1
#
_cell.length_a   1.000
_cell.length_b   1.000
_cell.length_c   1.000
_cell.angle_alpha   90.00
_cell.angle_beta   90.00
_cell.angle_gamma   90.00
#
_symmetry.space_group_name_H-M   'P 1'
#
loop_
_entity.id
_entity.type
_entity.pdbx_description
1 polymer ?
#
loop_
_entity_poly.entity_id
_entity_poly.type
_entity_poly.pdbx_seq_one_letter_code
_entity_poly.pdbx_strand_id
1 'polypeptide(L)'
;PLARLEHGINPWVTFLILPLFGFANAGVALSGMTADDLMSPVPVGVALGLFVGKQAGIFGLSLLAVSLGLAKRPEKSTWLQVYGVSVLCGIGFTMSLFIGNLAFAESPLLVDEVKVGVLAGSVLAALAGMLILRFSPSHPSR
;
A
#
# COMPACT_ATOMS: atom_id res chain seq x y z
N PRO A 1 -29.19 -6.42 9.45
CA PRO A 1 -29.28 -4.95 9.21
C PRO A 1 -27.92 -4.37 8.77
N LEU A 2 -26.85 -4.62 9.52
CA LEU A 2 -25.49 -4.14 9.20
C LEU A 2 -24.95 -4.67 7.86
N ALA A 3 -25.05 -5.98 7.59
CA ALA A 3 -24.62 -6.55 6.31
C ALA A 3 -25.36 -5.97 5.09
N ARG A 4 -26.65 -5.62 5.26
CA ARG A 4 -27.43 -4.95 4.21
C ARG A 4 -26.97 -3.51 3.98
N LEU A 5 -26.60 -2.82 5.05
CA LEU A 5 -26.06 -1.45 4.98
C LEU A 5 -24.66 -1.45 4.34
N GLU A 6 -23.80 -2.39 4.72
CA GLU A 6 -22.46 -2.55 4.13
C GLU A 6 -22.55 -2.80 2.61
N HIS A 7 -23.39 -3.75 2.18
CA HIS A 7 -23.62 -3.99 0.75
C HIS A 7 -24.24 -2.78 0.04
N GLY A 8 -25.07 -2.00 0.72
CA GLY A 8 -25.66 -0.78 0.16
C GLY A 8 -24.64 0.35 -0.05
N ILE A 9 -23.68 0.49 0.87
CA ILE A 9 -22.67 1.56 0.85
C ILE A 9 -21.47 1.20 -0.04
N ASN A 10 -21.10 -0.07 -0.13
CA ASN A 10 -19.90 -0.51 -0.85
C ASN A 10 -19.82 -0.01 -2.31
N PRO A 11 -20.89 -0.05 -3.14
CA PRO A 11 -20.85 0.49 -4.49
C PRO A 11 -20.55 2.00 -4.52
N TRP A 12 -21.15 2.78 -3.63
CA TRP A 12 -20.88 4.22 -3.53
C TRP A 12 -19.45 4.51 -3.11
N VAL A 13 -18.91 3.73 -2.16
CA VAL A 13 -17.53 3.88 -1.72
C VAL A 13 -16.56 3.55 -2.85
N THR A 14 -16.77 2.43 -3.53
CA THR A 14 -15.85 1.91 -4.55
C THR A 14 -15.89 2.71 -5.85
N PHE A 15 -17.07 3.13 -6.30
CA PHE A 15 -17.24 3.78 -7.61
C PHE A 15 -17.33 5.30 -7.57
N LEU A 16 -17.64 5.91 -6.42
CA LEU A 16 -17.74 7.36 -6.29
C LEU A 16 -16.73 7.93 -5.30
N ILE A 17 -16.75 7.49 -4.04
CA ILE A 17 -15.99 8.14 -2.96
C ILE A 17 -14.49 7.94 -3.15
N LEU A 18 -14.02 6.70 -3.38
CA LEU A 18 -12.59 6.42 -3.57
C LEU A 18 -12.01 7.09 -4.82
N PRO A 19 -12.66 7.02 -6.01
CA PRO A 19 -12.18 7.74 -7.18
C PRO A 19 -12.17 9.26 -6.99
N LEU A 20 -13.21 9.83 -6.39
CA LEU A 20 -13.27 11.27 -6.11
C LEU A 20 -12.20 11.70 -5.10
N PHE A 21 -11.98 10.90 -4.05
CA PHE A 21 -10.92 11.13 -3.07
C PHE A 21 -9.54 11.12 -3.74
N GLY A 22 -9.27 10.09 -4.55
CA GLY A 22 -8.02 9.96 -5.30
C GLY A 22 -7.82 11.16 -6.22
N PHE A 23 -8.84 11.55 -6.97
CA PHE A 23 -8.78 12.72 -7.85
C PHE A 23 -8.47 14.02 -7.10
N ALA A 24 -9.11 14.25 -5.95
CA ALA A 24 -8.92 15.47 -5.16
C ALA A 24 -7.58 15.52 -4.42
N ASN A 25 -7.02 14.37 -4.00
CA ASN A 25 -5.87 14.31 -3.08
C ASN A 25 -4.58 13.79 -3.71
N ALA A 26 -4.64 13.08 -4.85
CA ALA A 26 -3.45 12.57 -5.52
C ALA A 26 -2.76 13.63 -6.41
N GLY A 27 -3.35 14.81 -6.59
CA GLY A 27 -2.72 15.91 -7.30
C GLY A 27 -1.47 16.41 -6.58
N VAL A 28 -0.34 16.41 -7.27
CA VAL A 28 0.96 16.89 -6.78
C VAL A 28 1.39 18.09 -7.60
N ALA A 29 1.73 19.19 -6.94
CA ALA A 29 2.36 20.33 -7.61
C ALA A 29 3.86 20.04 -7.82
N LEU A 30 4.22 19.58 -9.01
CA LEU A 30 5.63 19.36 -9.38
C LEU A 30 6.37 20.67 -9.70
N SER A 31 5.63 21.77 -9.91
CA SER A 31 6.19 23.08 -10.21
C SER A 31 6.98 23.62 -9.02
N GLY A 32 8.28 23.86 -9.21
CA GLY A 32 9.16 24.35 -8.16
C GLY A 32 9.76 23.27 -7.26
N MET A 33 9.41 22.00 -7.49
CA MET A 33 9.98 20.87 -6.76
C MET A 33 11.31 20.46 -7.41
N THR A 34 12.36 20.38 -6.61
CA THR A 34 13.70 20.01 -7.07
C THR A 34 13.95 18.50 -6.96
N ALA A 35 14.99 18.01 -7.64
CA ALA A 35 15.41 16.61 -7.49
C ALA A 35 15.86 16.28 -6.06
N ASP A 36 16.36 17.28 -5.33
CA ASP A 36 16.77 17.13 -3.94
C ASP A 36 15.55 16.94 -3.02
N ASP A 37 14.42 17.60 -3.32
CA ASP A 37 13.16 17.43 -2.59
C ASP A 37 12.58 16.02 -2.78
N LEU A 38 12.72 15.43 -3.98
CA LEU A 38 12.35 14.04 -4.26
C LEU A 38 13.18 13.03 -3.47
N MET A 39 14.44 13.37 -3.19
CA MET A 39 15.37 12.56 -2.40
C MET A 39 15.41 12.98 -0.93
N SER A 40 14.50 13.88 -0.52
CA SER A 40 14.39 14.28 0.87
C SER A 40 13.99 13.08 1.75
N PRO A 41 14.24 13.16 3.07
CA PRO A 41 13.87 12.08 3.99
C PRO A 41 12.38 11.71 3.97
N VAL A 42 11.49 12.65 3.62
CA VAL A 42 10.04 12.43 3.70
C VAL A 42 9.51 11.56 2.57
N PRO A 43 9.68 11.88 1.26
CA PRO A 43 9.24 11.00 0.18
C PRO A 43 9.91 9.63 0.26
N VAL A 44 11.21 9.59 0.52
CA VAL A 44 12.00 8.35 0.61
C VAL A 44 11.53 7.50 1.80
N GLY A 45 11.37 8.12 2.97
CA GLY A 45 10.89 7.44 4.17
C GLY A 45 9.48 6.86 4.00
N VAL A 46 8.57 7.61 3.37
CA VAL A 46 7.22 7.13 3.05
C VAL A 46 7.26 5.98 2.04
N ALA A 47 8.02 6.12 0.96
CA ALA A 47 8.14 5.08 -0.07
C ALA A 47 8.73 3.78 0.50
N LEU A 48 9.81 3.88 1.30
CA LEU A 48 10.44 2.74 1.97
C LEU A 48 9.53 2.14 3.05
N GLY A 49 8.84 2.98 3.83
CA GLY A 49 7.90 2.51 4.85
C GLY A 49 6.74 1.73 4.25
N LEU A 50 6.20 2.19 3.11
CA LEU A 50 5.17 1.47 2.38
C LEU A 50 5.69 0.20 1.73
N PHE A 51 6.83 0.28 1.04
CA PHE A 51 7.35 -0.85 0.30
C PHE A 51 7.96 -1.90 1.25
N VAL A 52 8.98 -1.54 2.01
CA VAL A 52 9.74 -2.46 2.88
C VAL A 52 9.02 -2.69 4.20
N GLY A 53 8.46 -1.64 4.80
CA GLY A 53 7.80 -1.76 6.11
C GLY A 53 6.60 -2.72 6.10
N LYS A 54 5.78 -2.68 5.04
CA LYS A 54 4.65 -3.61 4.88
C LYS A 54 5.10 -5.05 4.68
N GLN A 55 6.16 -5.27 3.90
CA GLN A 55 6.73 -6.61 3.71
C GLN A 55 7.26 -7.15 5.03
N ALA A 56 8.12 -6.40 5.72
CA ALA A 56 8.72 -6.81 6.99
C ALA A 56 7.63 -7.08 8.06
N GLY A 57 6.64 -6.21 8.16
CA GLY A 57 5.53 -6.37 9.11
C GLY A 57 4.65 -7.57 8.76
N ILE A 58 4.07 -7.60 7.56
CA ILE A 58 3.05 -8.60 7.21
C ILE A 58 3.68 -9.98 7.01
N PHE A 59 4.73 -10.08 6.20
CA PHE A 59 5.36 -11.36 5.92
C PHE A 59 6.12 -11.88 7.14
N GLY A 60 6.85 -11.00 7.84
CA GLY A 60 7.59 -11.35 9.05
C GLY A 60 6.66 -11.84 10.17
N LEU A 61 5.58 -11.11 10.47
CA LEU A 61 4.62 -11.56 11.48
C LEU A 61 3.85 -12.81 11.04
N SER A 62 3.54 -12.96 9.75
CA SER A 62 2.91 -14.19 9.23
C SER A 62 3.82 -15.40 9.39
N LEU A 63 5.12 -15.25 9.09
CA LEU A 63 6.12 -16.30 9.30
C LEU A 63 6.24 -16.66 10.78
N LEU A 64 6.32 -15.67 11.67
CA LEU A 64 6.40 -15.87 13.11
C LEU A 64 5.15 -16.56 13.67
N ALA A 65 3.96 -16.13 13.25
CA ALA A 65 2.71 -16.74 13.69
C ALA A 65 2.60 -18.21 13.25
N VAL A 66 3.06 -18.53 12.04
CA VAL A 66 3.07 -19.92 11.54
C VAL A 66 4.16 -20.75 12.21
N SER A 67 5.35 -20.21 12.44
CA SER A 67 6.45 -20.95 13.08
C SER A 67 6.18 -21.24 14.56
N LEU A 68 5.46 -20.35 15.25
CA LEU A 68 5.01 -20.53 16.63
C LEU A 68 3.74 -21.39 16.75
N GLY A 69 3.16 -21.85 15.64
CA GLY A 69 1.93 -22.65 15.63
C GLY A 69 0.66 -21.87 16.00
N LEU A 70 0.70 -20.55 16.04
CA LEU A 70 -0.44 -19.67 16.34
C LEU A 70 -1.39 -19.52 15.15
N ALA A 71 -0.88 -19.74 13.93
CA ALA A 71 -1.65 -19.66 12.70
C ALA A 71 -1.24 -20.76 11.72
N LYS A 72 -2.09 -21.01 10.73
CA LYS A 72 -1.78 -21.88 9.58
C LYS A 72 -1.71 -21.03 8.32
N ARG A 73 -0.77 -21.37 7.44
CA ARG A 73 -0.71 -20.76 6.10
C ARG A 73 -2.02 -21.03 5.35
N PRO A 74 -2.54 -20.07 4.56
CA PRO A 74 -3.73 -20.28 3.74
C PRO A 74 -3.64 -21.56 2.90
N GLU A 75 -4.74 -22.31 2.84
CA GLU A 75 -4.80 -23.54 2.06
C GLU A 75 -4.52 -23.27 0.58
N LYS A 76 -3.74 -24.16 -0.05
CA LYS A 76 -3.35 -24.08 -1.47
C LYS A 76 -2.50 -22.86 -1.85
N SER A 77 -2.08 -22.03 -0.89
CA SER A 77 -1.16 -20.92 -1.15
C SER A 77 0.30 -21.36 -1.07
N THR A 78 1.17 -20.88 -1.95
CA THR A 78 2.64 -21.01 -1.78
C THR A 78 3.18 -19.89 -0.88
N TRP A 79 4.38 -20.05 -0.31
CA TRP A 79 5.04 -18.95 0.43
C TRP A 79 5.34 -17.75 -0.46
N LEU A 80 5.61 -17.99 -1.74
CA LEU A 80 5.82 -16.93 -2.72
C LEU A 80 4.52 -16.15 -2.99
N GLN A 81 3.35 -16.80 -2.99
CA GLN A 81 2.06 -16.11 -3.04
C GLN A 81 1.82 -15.27 -1.78
N VAL A 82 2.09 -15.81 -0.59
CA VAL A 82 1.98 -15.05 0.67
C VAL A 82 2.88 -13.81 0.65
N TYR A 83 4.12 -13.97 0.20
CA TYR A 83 5.03 -12.84 0.04
C TYR A 83 4.53 -11.84 -1.02
N GLY A 84 4.08 -12.30 -2.19
CA GLY A 84 3.50 -11.43 -3.22
C GLY A 84 2.31 -10.61 -2.72
N VAL A 85 1.41 -11.21 -1.94
CA VAL A 85 0.31 -10.48 -1.28
C VAL A 85 0.84 -9.47 -0.26
N SER A 86 1.86 -9.82 0.54
CA SER A 86 2.47 -8.88 1.48
C SER A 86 3.08 -7.65 0.80
N VAL A 87 3.64 -7.82 -0.41
CA VAL A 87 4.14 -6.72 -1.24
C VAL A 87 2.98 -5.86 -1.75
N LEU A 88 1.88 -6.47 -2.22
CA LEU A 88 0.68 -5.72 -2.63
C LEU A 88 0.05 -4.91 -1.49
N CYS A 89 0.16 -5.36 -0.24
CA CYS A 89 -0.25 -4.57 0.92
C CYS A 89 0.59 -3.29 1.12
N GLY A 90 1.69 -3.14 0.38
CA GLY A 90 2.47 -1.90 0.20
C GLY A 90 1.75 -0.81 -0.57
N ILE A 91 0.63 -1.10 -1.25
CA ILE A 91 -0.17 -0.11 -1.97
C ILE A 91 -0.94 0.73 -0.94
N GLY A 92 -0.31 1.82 -0.50
CA GLY A 92 -0.85 2.72 0.53
C GLY A 92 -1.83 3.76 0.00
N PHE A 93 -1.76 4.08 -1.30
CA PHE A 93 -2.51 5.13 -2.02
C PHE A 93 -3.50 5.94 -1.17
N THR A 94 -4.78 5.57 -1.11
CA THR A 94 -5.81 6.43 -0.49
C THR A 94 -5.63 6.61 1.02
N MET A 95 -5.35 5.55 1.77
CA MET A 95 -5.17 5.64 3.22
C MET A 95 -3.90 6.40 3.59
N SER A 96 -2.81 6.20 2.85
CA SER A 96 -1.55 6.90 3.10
C SER A 96 -1.60 8.37 2.68
N LEU A 97 -2.29 8.71 1.59
CA LEU A 97 -2.56 10.10 1.22
C LEU A 97 -3.39 10.80 2.30
N PHE A 98 -4.43 10.14 2.80
CA PHE A 98 -5.25 10.69 3.89
C PHE A 98 -4.43 10.95 5.16
N ILE A 99 -3.67 9.95 5.61
CA ILE A 99 -2.81 10.10 6.81
C ILE A 99 -1.71 11.15 6.58
N GLY A 100 -1.14 11.20 5.38
CA GLY A 100 -0.15 12.21 4.99
C GLY A 100 -0.69 13.63 5.10
N ASN A 101 -1.88 13.87 4.55
CA ASN A 101 -2.56 15.17 4.62
C ASN A 101 -2.87 15.59 6.07
N LEU A 102 -3.20 14.64 6.95
CA LEU A 102 -3.41 14.93 8.37
C LEU A 102 -2.10 15.18 9.11
N ALA A 103 -1.04 14.43 8.80
CA ALA A 103 0.25 14.51 9.48
C ALA A 103 1.00 15.82 9.18
N PHE A 104 0.81 16.39 7.98
CA PHE A 104 1.52 17.59 7.53
C PHE A 104 0.58 18.73 7.13
N ALA A 105 -0.61 18.79 7.71
CA ALA A 105 -1.65 19.78 7.35
C ALA A 105 -1.18 21.25 7.36
N GLU A 106 -0.18 21.56 8.18
CA GLU A 106 0.39 22.91 8.32
C GLU A 106 1.49 23.24 7.31
N SER A 107 1.98 22.26 6.53
CA SER A 107 3.07 22.42 5.57
C SER A 107 2.71 21.87 4.18
N PRO A 108 2.25 22.74 3.25
CA PRO A 108 1.87 22.33 1.90
C PRO A 108 3.00 21.62 1.12
N LEU A 109 4.25 22.06 1.32
CA LEU A 109 5.43 21.44 0.70
C LEU A 109 5.60 19.98 1.15
N LEU A 110 5.53 19.72 2.45
CA LEU A 110 5.66 18.36 2.99
C LEU A 110 4.50 17.47 2.57
N VAL A 111 3.30 18.02 2.42
CA VAL A 111 2.15 17.29 1.88
C VAL A 111 2.44 16.81 0.47
N ASP A 112 2.94 17.67 -0.42
CA ASP A 112 3.25 17.27 -1.78
C ASP A 112 4.41 16.24 -1.85
N GLU A 113 5.44 16.40 -1.02
CA GLU A 113 6.50 15.39 -0.84
C GLU A 113 5.94 14.03 -0.39
N VAL A 114 5.03 14.01 0.57
CA VAL A 114 4.37 12.77 1.01
C VAL A 114 3.59 12.14 -0.13
N LYS A 115 2.81 12.92 -0.90
CA LYS A 115 2.07 12.40 -2.04
C LYS A 115 3.01 11.72 -3.05
N VAL A 116 4.15 12.33 -3.35
CA VAL A 116 5.19 11.74 -4.21
C VAL A 116 5.66 10.41 -3.64
N GLY A 117 6.03 10.36 -2.36
CA GLY A 117 6.47 9.14 -1.68
C GLY A 117 5.40 8.03 -1.70
N VAL A 118 4.13 8.37 -1.43
CA VAL A 118 3.02 7.43 -1.47
C VAL A 118 2.81 6.88 -2.88
N LEU A 119 2.82 7.73 -3.90
CA LEU A 119 2.63 7.33 -5.29
C LEU A 119 3.77 6.43 -5.76
N ALA A 120 5.02 6.83 -5.52
CA ALA A 120 6.20 6.05 -5.89
C ALA A 120 6.23 4.69 -5.19
N GLY A 121 6.05 4.67 -3.86
CA GLY A 121 6.00 3.43 -3.08
C GLY A 121 4.86 2.50 -3.51
N SER A 122 3.67 3.05 -3.78
CA SER A 122 2.51 2.27 -4.22
C SER A 122 2.70 1.67 -5.62
N VAL A 123 3.28 2.42 -6.57
CA VAL A 123 3.58 1.91 -7.91
C VAL A 123 4.61 0.80 -7.85
N LEU A 124 5.69 0.98 -7.08
CA LEU A 124 6.71 -0.06 -6.88
C LEU A 124 6.12 -1.32 -6.24
N ALA A 125 5.29 -1.17 -5.21
CA ALA A 125 4.58 -2.27 -4.58
C ALA A 125 3.63 -3.00 -5.56
N ALA A 126 2.87 -2.25 -6.36
CA ALA A 126 1.97 -2.83 -7.35
C ALA A 126 2.72 -3.62 -8.43
N LEU A 127 3.79 -3.04 -8.99
CA LEU A 127 4.60 -3.70 -10.03
C LEU A 127 5.32 -4.93 -9.48
N ALA A 128 6.00 -4.80 -8.34
CA ALA A 128 6.73 -5.90 -7.74
C ALA A 128 5.78 -7.03 -7.30
N GLY A 129 4.69 -6.69 -6.61
CA GLY A 129 3.68 -7.67 -6.18
C GLY A 129 3.03 -8.38 -7.36
N MET A 130 2.67 -7.65 -8.42
CA MET A 130 2.14 -8.23 -9.66
C MET A 130 3.14 -9.18 -10.31
N LEU A 131 4.41 -8.80 -10.43
CA LEU A 131 5.45 -9.65 -11.01
C LEU A 131 5.64 -10.93 -10.19
N ILE A 132 5.77 -10.81 -8.87
CA ILE A 132 5.94 -11.95 -7.96
C ILE A 132 4.76 -12.92 -8.10
N LEU A 133 3.53 -12.41 -8.07
CA LEU A 133 2.34 -13.24 -8.18
C LEU A 133 2.18 -13.88 -9.56
N ARG A 134 2.56 -13.16 -10.62
CA ARG A 134 2.51 -13.68 -12.00
C ARG A 134 3.43 -14.87 -12.21
N PHE A 135 4.60 -14.87 -11.57
CA PHE A 135 5.55 -15.99 -11.64
C PHE A 135 5.38 -17.01 -10.52
N SER A 136 4.39 -16.82 -9.65
CA SER A 136 4.20 -17.71 -8.52
C SER A 136 3.54 -19.02 -8.94
N PRO A 137 4.02 -20.19 -8.47
CA PRO A 137 3.42 -21.48 -8.83
C PRO A 137 1.96 -21.54 -8.39
N SER A 138 1.08 -21.95 -9.29
CA SER A 138 -0.36 -22.06 -9.04
C SER A 138 -0.73 -23.24 -8.13
N HIS A 139 0.23 -24.14 -7.85
CA HIS A 139 0.06 -25.28 -6.95
C HIS A 139 1.33 -25.53 -6.14
N PRO A 140 1.24 -25.71 -4.80
CA PRO A 140 2.28 -26.41 -4.08
C PRO A 140 2.31 -27.84 -4.65
N SER A 141 3.42 -28.25 -5.26
CA SER A 141 3.69 -29.67 -5.45
C SER A 141 3.58 -30.34 -4.07
N ARG A 142 2.75 -31.38 -4.01
CA ARG A 142 2.47 -32.18 -2.82
C ARG A 142 3.71 -32.46 -1.98
#